data_AF-A0A1Q7BE16-F1
#
_entry.id   AF-A0A1Q7BE16-F1
#
_cell.length_a   1.000
_cell.length_b   1.000
_cell.length_c   1.000
_cell.angle_alpha   90.00
_cell.angle_beta   90.00
_cell.angle_gamma   90.00
#
_symmetry.space_group_name_H-M   'P 1'
#
loop_
_entity.id
_entity.type
_entity.pdbx_description
1 polymer ?
#
loop_
_entity_poly.entity_id
_entity_poly.type
_entity_poly.pdbx_seq_one_letter_code
_entity_poly.pdbx_strand_id
1 'polypeptide(L)' 'MRKPGEYQERAAQCLRLAQSMSDPTNKALLLEMAQTWVRLAEQAREAWATPPRWAILSDIRVSSDQ' A
#
# COMPACT_ATOMS: atom_id res chain seq x y z
N MET A 1 8.54 6.22 0.49
CA MET A 1 7.46 5.26 0.82
C MET A 1 6.48 5.26 -0.35
N ARG A 2 6.17 4.11 -0.97
CA ARG A 2 5.16 4.09 -2.05
C ARG A 2 3.79 4.40 -1.46
N LYS A 3 2.93 5.06 -2.24
CA LYS A 3 1.57 5.37 -1.80
C LYS A 3 0.70 4.11 -1.85
N PRO A 4 -0.32 3.98 -0.97
CA PRO A 4 -1.28 2.87 -1.00
C PRO A 4 -1.89 2.61 -2.38
N GLY A 5 -2.18 3.69 -3.13
CA GLY A 5 -2.73 3.59 -4.49
C GLY A 5 -1.82 2.85 -5.49
N GLU A 6 -0.49 2.99 -5.36
CA GLU A 6 0.46 2.29 -6.23
C GLU A 6 0.47 0.78 -5.95
N TYR A 7 0.26 0.38 -4.69
CA TYR A 7 0.13 -1.03 -4.32
C TYR A 7 -1.20 -1.62 -4.84
N GLN A 8 -2.30 -0.86 -4.76
CA GLN A 8 -3.58 -1.28 -5.32
C GLN A 8 -3.54 -1.45 -6.84
N GLU A 9 -2.85 -0.55 -7.56
CA GLU A 9 -2.70 -0.65 -9.02
C GLU A 9 -1.93 -1.91 -9.43
N ARG A 10 -0.85 -2.24 -8.69
CA ARG A 10 -0.09 -3.49 -8.90
C ARG A 10 -0.94 -4.73 -8.64
N ALA A 11 -1.75 -4.72 -7.57
CA ALA A 11 -2.68 -5.81 -7.29
C ALA A 11 -3.67 -6.01 -8.45
N ALA A 12 -4.27 -4.91 -8.94
CA ALA A 12 -5.20 -4.96 -10.06
C ALA A 12 -4.54 -5.47 -11.36
N GLN A 13 -3.28 -5.13 -11.60
CA GLN A 13 -2.52 -5.64 -12.74
C GLN A 13 -2.30 -7.16 -12.64
N CYS A 14 -1.91 -7.66 -11.46
CA CYS A 14 -1.76 -9.10 -11.23
C CYS A 14 -3.08 -9.85 -11.46
N LEU A 15 -4.21 -9.30 -11.03
CA LEU A 15 -5.54 -9.88 -11.26
C LEU A 15 -5.91 -9.94 -12.75
N ARG A 16 -5.66 -8.85 -13.50
CA ARG A 16 -5.91 -8.82 -14.95
C ARG A 16 -5.07 -9.87 -15.69
N LEU A 17 -3.79 -9.99 -15.33
CA LEU A 17 -2.92 -11.00 -15.92
C LEU A 17 -3.41 -12.41 -15.59
N ALA A 18 -3.79 -12.67 -14.33
CA ALA A 18 -4.30 -13.97 -13.89
C ALA A 18 -5.56 -14.41 -14.65
N GLN A 19 -6.40 -13.46 -15.08
CA GLN A 19 -7.59 -13.77 -15.89
C GLN A 19 -7.24 -14.24 -17.31
N SER A 20 -6.14 -13.75 -17.88
CA SER A 20 -5.65 -14.16 -19.20
C SER A 20 -4.77 -15.43 -19.19
N MET A 21 -4.40 -15.94 -18.02
CA MET A 21 -3.53 -17.12 -17.92
C MET A 21 -4.32 -18.43 -18.00
N SER A 22 -3.88 -19.29 -18.91
CA SER A 22 -4.40 -20.66 -19.06
C SER A 22 -3.71 -21.64 -18.10
N ASP A 23 -2.45 -21.36 -17.73
CA ASP A 23 -1.69 -22.21 -16.82
C ASP A 23 -2.13 -21.97 -15.36
N PRO A 24 -2.60 -23.02 -14.65
CA PRO A 24 -3.13 -22.87 -13.30
C PRO A 24 -2.06 -22.48 -12.28
N THR A 25 -0.81 -22.88 -12.48
CA THR A 25 0.31 -22.56 -11.58
C THR A 25 0.66 -21.08 -11.65
N ASN A 26 0.83 -20.55 -12.86
CA ASN A 26 1.10 -19.14 -13.11
C ASN A 26 -0.08 -18.27 -12.66
N LYS A 27 -1.32 -18.75 -12.85
CA LYS A 27 -2.52 -18.09 -12.33
C LYS A 27 -2.51 -18.01 -10.81
N ALA A 28 -2.20 -19.11 -10.12
CA ALA A 28 -2.12 -19.14 -8.66
C ALA A 28 -1.04 -18.17 -8.15
N LEU A 29 0.14 -18.17 -8.76
CA LEU A 29 1.23 -17.24 -8.41
C LEU A 29 0.80 -15.77 -8.55
N LEU A 30 0.12 -15.41 -9.65
CA LEU A 30 -0.37 -14.04 -9.85
C LEU A 30 -1.43 -13.64 -8.82
N LEU A 31 -2.27 -14.58 -8.38
CA LEU A 31 -3.26 -14.34 -7.32
C LEU A 31 -2.58 -14.13 -5.95
N GLU A 32 -1.56 -14.91 -5.62
CA GLU A 32 -0.78 -14.72 -4.39
C GLU A 32 -0.04 -13.38 -4.38
N MET A 33 0.53 -12.99 -5.52
CA MET A 33 1.14 -11.67 -5.69
C MET A 33 0.11 -10.56 -5.50
N ALA A 34 -1.08 -10.68 -6.10
CA ALA A 34 -2.15 -9.71 -5.92
C ALA A 34 -2.54 -9.54 -4.45
N GLN A 35 -2.69 -10.65 -3.70
CA GLN A 35 -2.97 -10.59 -2.26
C GLN A 35 -1.84 -9.91 -1.48
N THR A 36 -0.59 -10.20 -1.82
CA THR A 36 0.57 -9.57 -1.18
C THR A 36 0.56 -8.06 -1.38
N TRP A 37 0.25 -7.59 -2.59
CA TRP A 37 0.11 -6.17 -2.87
C TRP A 37 -1.03 -5.51 -2.10
N VAL A 38 -2.17 -6.18 -1.94
CA VAL A 38 -3.29 -5.67 -1.10
C VAL A 38 -2.86 -5.52 0.35
N ARG A 39 -2.15 -6.49 0.92
CA ARG A 39 -1.63 -6.39 2.30
C ARG A 39 -0.65 -5.23 2.47
N LEU A 40 0.24 -5.03 1.51
CA LEU A 40 1.16 -3.89 1.52
C LEU A 40 0.42 -2.54 1.39
N ALA A 41 -0.65 -2.48 0.59
CA ALA A 41 -1.49 -1.30 0.50
C ALA A 41 -2.15 -0.96 1.85
N GLU A 42 -2.58 -1.99 2.57
CA GLU A 42 -3.17 -1.84 3.91
C GLU A 42 -2.16 -1.35 4.93
N GLN A 43 -0.96 -1.95 4.97
CA GLN A 43 0.11 -1.53 5.88
C GLN A 43 0.58 -0.11 5.58
N ALA A 44 0.73 0.22 4.29
CA ALA A 44 0.99 1.60 3.89
C ALA A 44 -0.15 2.50 4.32
N ARG A 45 -1.40 1.98 4.32
CA ARG A 45 -2.56 2.71 4.78
C ARG A 45 -2.54 3.08 6.25
N GLU A 46 -2.31 2.09 7.08
CA GLU A 46 -2.18 2.28 8.52
C GLU A 46 -1.01 3.21 8.85
N ALA A 47 0.10 3.08 8.13
CA ALA A 47 1.28 3.94 8.29
C ALA A 47 1.01 5.41 7.91
N TRP A 48 0.14 5.70 6.93
CA TRP A 48 -0.24 7.10 6.63
C TRP A 48 -1.39 7.61 7.49
N ALA A 49 -2.31 6.73 7.90
CA ALA A 49 -3.47 7.10 8.71
C ALA A 49 -3.12 7.32 10.18
N THR A 50 -2.09 6.65 10.69
CA THR A 50 -1.59 6.81 12.06
C THR A 50 -0.19 7.43 12.02
N PRO A 51 -0.07 8.77 11.88
CA PRO A 51 1.21 9.42 11.98
C PRO A 51 1.83 9.12 13.35
N PRO A 52 3.13 8.80 13.43
CA PRO A 52 3.79 8.54 14.70
C PRO A 52 3.68 9.78 15.61
N ARG A 53 3.71 9.59 16.94
CA ARG A 53 3.53 10.68 17.93
C ARG A 53 4.45 11.88 17.68
N TRP A 54 5.65 11.67 17.15
CA TRP A 54 6.57 12.76 16.81
C TRP A 54 6.11 13.61 15.61
N ALA A 55 5.37 13.04 14.66
CA ALA A 55 4.84 13.74 13.49
C ALA A 55 3.59 14.59 13.84
N ILE A 56 2.86 14.23 14.90
CA ILE A 56 1.75 15.02 15.44
C ILE A 56 2.28 16.26 16.21
N LEU A 57 3.41 16.12 16.90
CA LEU A 57 4.00 17.19 17.70
C LEU A 57 4.70 18.28 16.86
N SER A 58 5.05 17.99 15.61
CA SER A 58 5.70 18.95 14.69
C SER A 58 4.78 20.04 14.14
N ASP A 59 3.45 19.94 14.30
CA ASP A 59 2.48 20.97 13.89
C ASP A 59 2.14 21.97 15.02
N ILE A 60 2.61 21.71 16.25
CA ILE A 60 2.55 22.71 17.32
C ILE A 60 3.65 23.73 17.02
N ARG A 61 3.31 24.75 16.23
CA ARG A 61 4.08 25.99 16.13
C ARG A 61 4.27 26.52 17.55
N VAL A 62 5.42 26.25 18.15
CA VAL A 62 5.97 27.08 19.23
C VAL A 62 6.14 28.46 18.60
N SER A 63 5.15 29.33 18.80
CA SER A 63 5.35 30.77 18.69
C SER A 63 6.37 31.13 19.77
N SER A 64 7.64 31.15 19.40
CA SER A 64 8.65 31.86 20.15
C SER A 64 8.39 33.35 19.90
N ASP A 65 7.65 33.95 20.82
CA ASP A 65 7.47 35.39 20.95
C ASP A 65 8.85 36.04 21.12
N GLN A 66 9.17 37.02 20.28
CA GLN A 66 10.30 37.94 20.45
C GLN A 66 9.79 39.26 20.99
#